data_AF-A0A924LUU5-F1
#
_entry.id   AF-A0A924LUU5-F1
#
_cell.length_a   1.000
_cell.length_b   1.000
_cell.length_c   1.000
_cell.angle_alpha   90.00
_cell.angle_beta   90.00
_cell.angle_gamma   90.00
#
_symmetry.space_group_name_H-M   'P 1'
#
loop_
_entity.id
_entity.type
_entity.pdbx_description
1 polymer ?
#
loop_
_entity_poly.entity_id
_entity_poly.type
_entity_poly.pdbx_seq_one_letter_code
_entity_poly.pdbx_strand_id
1 'polypeptide(L)' 'MFLISGNITINNQELETRDGFGIWNFDELNIKANEDSELLLMEVPMDY' A
#
# COMPACT_ATOMS: atom_id res chain seq x y z
N MET A 1 3.92 -2.43 -1.90
CA MET A 1 2.52 -2.15 -2.33
C MET A 1 2.55 -1.14 -3.45
N PHE A 2 1.66 -1.24 -4.42
CA PHE A 2 1.60 -0.34 -5.57
C PHE A 2 0.15 -0.01 -5.90
N LEU A 3 -0.21 1.28 -5.87
CA LEU A 3 -1.56 1.72 -6.20
C LEU A 3 -1.71 1.79 -7.72
N ILE A 4 -2.54 0.93 -8.30
CA ILE A 4 -2.78 0.89 -9.76
C ILE A 4 -3.68 2.07 -10.16
N SER A 5 -4.74 2.32 -9.39
CA SER A 5 -5.66 3.45 -9.58
C SER A 5 -6.38 3.81 -8.27
N GLY A 6 -6.84 5.06 -8.16
CA GLY A 6 -7.59 5.57 -7.02
C GLY A 6 -6.75 6.39 -6.04
N ASN A 7 -7.20 6.43 -4.78
CA ASN A 7 -6.58 7.11 -3.66
C ASN A 7 -6.81 6.33 -2.36
N ILE A 8 -5.72 6.02 -1.67
CA ILE A 8 -5.74 5.27 -0.41
C ILE A 8 -4.88 5.93 0.65
N THR A 9 -5.20 5.69 1.91
CA THR A 9 -4.34 6.03 3.05
C THR A 9 -3.89 4.75 3.74
N ILE A 10 -2.57 4.58 3.87
CA ILE A 10 -1.94 3.49 4.61
C ILE A 10 -1.33 4.07 5.88
N ASN A 11 -1.87 3.69 7.03
CA ASN A 11 -1.59 4.30 8.34
C ASN A 11 -1.83 5.83 8.30
N ASN A 12 -0.78 6.63 8.09
CA ASN A 12 -0.83 8.09 7.97
C ASN A 12 -0.24 8.60 6.65
N GLN A 13 0.06 7.70 5.71
CA GLN A 13 0.61 8.01 4.40
C GLN A 13 -0.50 7.89 3.35
N GLU A 14 -0.78 8.98 2.64
CA GLU A 14 -1.64 8.96 1.46
C GLU A 14 -0.84 8.48 0.25
N LEU A 15 -1.46 7.66 -0.58
CA LEU A 15 -0.96 7.18 -1.86
C LEU A 15 -1.94 7.56 -2.95
N GLU A 16 -1.39 8.05 -4.04
CA GLU A 16 -2.11 8.37 -5.26
C GLU A 16 -1.84 7.34 -6.36
N THR A 17 -2.58 7.48 -7.46
CA THR A 17 -2.51 6.57 -8.60
C THR A 17 -1.07 6.44 -9.11
N ARG A 18 -0.58 5.20 -9.19
CA ARG A 18 0.78 4.77 -9.59
C ARG A 18 1.87 5.01 -8.55
N ASP A 19 1.52 5.28 -7.30
CA ASP A 19 2.48 5.32 -6.20
C ASP A 19 2.87 3.93 -5.71
N GLY A 20 4.15 3.77 -5.40
CA GLY A 20 4.70 2.60 -4.75
C GLY A 20 5.05 2.91 -3.29
N PHE A 21 4.62 2.04 -2.37
CA PHE A 21 4.97 2.11 -0.96
C PHE A 21 5.56 0.79 -0.48
N GLY A 22 6.84 0.84 -0.08
CA GLY A 22 7.54 -0.26 0.57
C GLY A 22 7.44 -0.12 2.08
N ILE A 23 7.10 -1.21 2.77
CA ILE A 23 7.02 -1.26 4.23
C ILE A 23 7.68 -2.57 4.69
N TRP A 24 8.40 -2.50 5.80
CA TRP A 24 9.11 -3.60 6.45
C TRP A 24 8.94 -3.47 7.97
N ASN A 25 9.09 -4.57 8.71
CA ASN A 25 8.98 -4.61 10.18
C ASN A 25 7.66 -4.01 10.71
N PHE A 26 6.53 -4.52 10.24
CA PHE A 26 5.20 -4.13 10.70
C PHE A 26 4.43 -5.35 11.20
N ASP A 27 3.65 -5.19 12.27
CA ASP A 27 2.77 -6.25 12.78
C ASP A 27 1.38 -6.18 12.15
N GLU A 28 0.90 -4.97 11.87
CA GLU A 28 -0.42 -4.70 11.28
C GLU A 28 -0.33 -3.53 10.29
N LEU A 29 -1.12 -3.61 9.22
CA LEU A 29 -1.27 -2.56 8.20
C LEU A 29 -2.72 -2.10 8.17
N ASN A 30 -2.97 -0.82 8.50
CA ASN A 30 -4.30 -0.23 8.31
C ASN A 30 -4.36 0.45 6.94
N ILE A 31 -5.25 -0.05 6.08
CA ILE A 31 -5.46 0.50 4.73
C ILE A 31 -6.88 1.01 4.65
N LYS A 32 -7.03 2.28 4.31
CA LYS A 32 -8.31 2.94 4.07
C LYS A 32 -8.37 3.39 2.62
N ALA A 33 -9.37 2.92 1.88
CA ALA A 33 -9.69 3.47 0.57
C ALA A 33 -10.49 4.77 0.75
N ASN A 34 -10.00 5.88 0.18
CA ASN A 34 -10.71 7.15 0.19
C ASN A 34 -11.67 7.27 -1.01
N GLU A 35 -11.43 6.49 -2.06
CA GLU A 35 -12.30 6.30 -3.22
C GLU A 35 -12.15 4.87 -3.79
N ASP A 36 -12.92 4.54 -4.83
CA ASP A 36 -12.75 3.27 -5.55
C ASP A 36 -11.32 3.14 -6.05
N SER A 37 -10.62 2.12 -5.55
CA SER A 37 -9.16 1.99 -5.70
C SER A 37 -8.75 0.57 -6.01
N GLU A 38 -7.67 0.43 -6.79
CA GLU A 38 -7.06 -0.84 -7.15
C GLU A 38 -5.62 -0.90 -6.61
N LEU A 39 -5.38 -1.75 -5.62
CA LEU A 39 -4.10 -1.87 -4.94
C LEU A 39 -3.44 -3.23 -5.21
N LEU A 40 -2.18 -3.21 -5.64
CA LEU A 40 -1.34 -4.39 -5.74
C LEU A 40 -0.48 -4.55 -4.47
N LEU A 41 -0.82 -5.56 -3.67
CA LEU A 41 0.01 -5.98 -2.53
C LEU A 41 1.00 -7.06 -3.02
N MET A 42 2.28 -6.87 -2.71
CA MET A 42 3.33 -7.84 -3.02
C MET A 42 4.13 -8.08 -1.75
N GLU A 43 4.11 -9.32 -1.26
CA GLU A 43 5.03 -9.80 -0.24
C GLU A 43 6.31 -10.26 -0.94
N VAL A 44 7.44 -9.68 -0.55
CA VAL A 44 8.75 -10.07 -1.08
C VAL A 44 9.52 -10.74 0.04
N PRO A 45 9.88 -12.03 -0.08
CA PRO A 45 10.70 -12.70 0.93
C PRO A 45 12.08 -12.03 0.98
N MET A 46 12.48 -11.58 2.17
CA MET A 46 13.77 -10.93 2.40
C MET A 46 14.84 -11.91 2.92
N ASP A 47 14.46 -13.15 3.22
CA ASP A 47 15.34 -14.20 3.74
C ASP A 47 15.66 -15.25 2.66
N TYR A 48 16.93 -15.66 2.61
CA TYR A 48 17.50 -16.72 1.75
C TYR A 48 17.95 -17.91 2.58
#